data_AF-A0A965D2F2-F1
#
_entry.id   AF-A0A965D2F2-F1
#
_cell.length_a   1.000
_cell.length_b   1.000
_cell.length_c   1.000
_cell.angle_alpha   90.00
_cell.angle_beta   90.00
_cell.angle_gamma   90.00
#
_symmetry.space_group_name_H-M   'P 1'
#
loop_
_entity.id
_entity.type
_entity.pdbx_description
1 polymer ?
#
loop_
_entity_poly.entity_id
_entity_poly.type
_entity_poly.pdbx_seq_one_letter_code
_entity_poly.pdbx_strand_id
1 'polypeptide(L)'
;GRLEFLSPLRIGDEIRRDSTILSVEAKRGRSGSLVFVTVEHKVSAGGRVAVREEHDIVYRDAARPGDAQPEAARGAANPAWHRNVSGDPVTLFRYSALTFNGHRIHYDLDYAKHEEHYPGLIVHGPLQTTLMLDLCRIHSAKRVTKLDYRARLPMFHGEVFSVNGNPHAGGATADLWTANAAGNITMSGTAWFE
;
A
#
# COMPACT_ATOMS: atom_id res chain seq x y z
N GLY A 1 4.69 -5.09 4.31
CA GLY A 1 5.39 -3.80 4.26
C GLY A 1 5.34 -3.16 5.62
N ARG A 2 6.41 -2.47 6.00
CA ARG A 2 6.55 -1.78 7.31
C ARG A 2 7.16 -0.41 7.05
N LEU A 3 6.69 0.61 7.76
CA LEU A 3 7.16 1.99 7.63
C LEU A 3 7.33 2.60 9.02
N GLU A 4 8.48 3.18 9.30
CA GLU A 4 8.81 3.88 10.55
C GLU A 4 9.22 5.32 10.25
N PHE A 5 8.60 6.27 10.94
CA PHE A 5 8.90 7.70 10.86
C PHE A 5 9.71 8.12 12.10
N LEU A 6 11.03 8.17 11.93
CA LEU A 6 11.98 8.42 13.03
C LEU A 6 12.21 9.91 13.27
N SER A 7 12.20 10.71 12.20
CA SER A 7 12.32 12.16 12.29
C SER A 7 11.67 12.83 11.06
N PRO A 8 11.23 14.10 11.15
CA PRO A 8 10.57 14.76 10.03
C PRO A 8 11.56 15.10 8.91
N LEU A 9 11.14 14.90 7.67
CA LEU A 9 11.76 15.51 6.48
C LEU A 9 11.19 16.91 6.28
N ARG A 10 12.03 17.87 5.89
CA ARG A 10 11.65 19.26 5.65
C ARG A 10 11.86 19.64 4.19
N ILE A 11 11.08 20.61 3.74
CA ILE A 11 11.27 21.21 2.40
C ILE A 11 12.66 21.86 2.37
N GLY A 12 13.44 21.53 1.35
CA GLY A 12 14.82 22.01 1.18
C GLY A 12 15.88 21.05 1.73
N ASP A 13 15.50 19.97 2.43
CA ASP A 13 16.46 18.96 2.85
C ASP A 13 17.08 18.25 1.64
N GLU A 14 18.40 18.08 1.66
CA GLU A 14 19.07 17.12 0.79
C GLU A 14 18.84 15.71 1.36
N ILE A 15 18.23 14.85 0.55
CA ILE A 15 17.85 13.50 0.95
C ILE A 15 18.74 12.44 0.30
N ARG A 16 19.12 11.44 1.08
CA ARG A 16 19.76 10.22 0.59
C ARG A 16 18.87 9.03 0.87
N ARG A 17 18.64 8.17 -0.13
CA ARG A 17 17.96 6.88 0.05
C ARG A 17 18.94 5.74 -0.22
N ASP A 18 19.22 4.96 0.81
CA ASP A 18 19.98 3.71 0.70
C ASP A 18 19.01 2.52 0.70
N SER A 19 19.13 1.64 -0.29
CA SER A 19 18.28 0.46 -0.45
C SER A 19 19.11 -0.81 -0.26
N THR A 20 18.67 -1.71 0.62
CA THR A 20 19.39 -2.95 0.93
C THR A 20 18.45 -4.14 0.82
N ILE A 21 18.84 -5.18 0.09
CA ILE A 21 18.15 -6.47 0.13
C ILE A 21 18.52 -7.14 1.46
N LEU A 22 17.56 -7.26 2.37
CA LEU A 22 17.77 -7.88 3.67
C LEU A 22 17.68 -9.40 3.61
N SER A 23 16.78 -9.93 2.79
CA SER A 23 16.58 -11.38 2.65
C SER A 23 16.05 -11.75 1.27
N VAL A 24 16.38 -12.97 0.85
CA VAL A 24 15.83 -13.65 -0.33
C VAL A 24 15.52 -15.09 0.07
N GLU A 25 14.25 -15.47 0.01
CA GLU A 25 13.79 -16.82 0.34
C GLU A 25 13.00 -17.42 -0.82
N ALA A 26 13.49 -18.52 -1.39
CA ALA A 26 12.74 -19.30 -2.37
C ALA A 26 11.89 -20.37 -1.67
N LYS A 27 10.60 -20.44 -2.00
CA LYS A 27 9.67 -21.46 -1.52
C LYS A 27 8.97 -22.11 -2.71
N ARG A 28 8.79 -23.42 -2.63
CA ARG A 28 8.02 -24.18 -3.62
C ARG A 28 6.72 -24.64 -3.01
N GLY A 29 5.60 -24.14 -3.54
CA GLY A 29 4.27 -24.47 -3.08
C GLY A 29 3.44 -25.17 -4.15
N ARG A 30 2.16 -25.45 -3.83
CA ARG A 30 1.19 -26.00 -4.79
C ARG A 30 0.93 -25.09 -5.98
N SER A 31 1.11 -23.78 -5.80
CA SER A 31 0.89 -22.72 -6.80
C SER A 31 2.16 -22.36 -7.60
N GLY A 32 3.20 -23.19 -7.56
CA GLY A 32 4.47 -22.94 -8.26
C GLY A 32 5.59 -22.40 -7.36
N SER A 33 6.60 -21.82 -8.00
CA SER A 33 7.77 -21.27 -7.31
C SER A 33 7.48 -19.83 -6.87
N LEU A 34 7.76 -19.53 -5.61
CA LEU A 34 7.66 -18.19 -5.05
C LEU A 34 9.04 -17.76 -4.54
N VAL A 35 9.43 -16.52 -4.83
CA VAL A 35 10.62 -15.91 -4.23
C VAL A 35 10.18 -14.70 -3.43
N PHE A 36 10.41 -14.76 -2.13
CA PHE A 36 10.15 -13.68 -1.20
C PHE A 36 11.42 -12.85 -1.05
N VAL A 37 11.34 -11.56 -1.31
CA VAL A 37 12.46 -10.63 -1.19
C VAL A 37 12.05 -9.52 -0.26
N THR A 38 12.82 -9.31 0.82
CA THR A 38 12.64 -8.16 1.69
C THR A 38 13.69 -7.11 1.36
N VAL A 39 13.24 -5.90 1.01
CA VAL A 39 14.10 -4.75 0.71
C VAL A 39 13.86 -3.67 1.77
N GLU A 40 14.92 -3.20 2.41
CA GLU A 40 14.88 -2.03 3.29
C GLU A 40 15.27 -0.78 2.50
N HIS A 41 14.53 0.30 2.71
CA HIS A 41 14.89 1.66 2.31
C HIS A 41 15.12 2.51 3.56
N LYS A 42 16.29 3.11 3.66
CA LYS A 42 16.61 4.14 4.65
C LYS A 42 16.69 5.48 3.96
N VAL A 43 15.75 6.37 4.26
CA VAL A 43 15.77 7.76 3.80
C VAL A 43 16.37 8.62 4.90
N SER A 44 17.47 9.30 4.60
CA SER A 44 18.23 10.13 5.52
C SER A 44 18.28 11.58 5.07
N ALA A 45 18.24 12.50 6.02
CA ALA A 45 18.45 13.93 5.83
C ALA A 45 19.38 14.45 6.93
N GLY A 46 20.35 15.31 6.58
CA GLY A 46 21.32 15.84 7.55
C GLY A 46 22.10 14.77 8.33
N GLY A 47 22.40 13.62 7.69
CA GLY A 47 23.12 12.51 8.31
C GLY A 47 22.31 11.64 9.29
N ARG A 48 20.98 11.85 9.41
CA ARG A 48 20.09 11.06 10.27
C ARG A 48 19.04 10.35 9.44
N VAL A 49 18.72 9.10 9.79
CA VAL A 49 17.61 8.38 9.17
C VAL A 49 16.29 9.02 9.63
N ALA A 50 15.50 9.48 8.66
CA ALA A 50 14.20 10.09 8.88
C ALA A 50 13.08 9.07 8.69
N VAL A 51 13.21 8.21 7.68
CA VAL A 51 12.24 7.14 7.37
C VAL A 51 12.99 5.83 7.17
N ARG A 52 12.50 4.77 7.80
CA ARG A 52 12.86 3.39 7.49
C ARG A 52 11.64 2.70 6.92
N GLU A 53 11.80 2.06 5.77
CA GLU A 53 10.72 1.33 5.10
C GLU A 53 11.21 -0.07 4.73
N GLU A 54 10.38 -1.08 4.92
CA GLU A 54 10.64 -2.43 4.44
C GLU A 54 9.52 -2.88 3.49
N HIS A 55 9.92 -3.32 2.30
CA HIS A 55 9.04 -3.92 1.30
C HIS A 55 9.20 -5.43 1.31
N ASP A 56 8.09 -6.14 1.44
CA ASP A 56 8.04 -7.59 1.25
C ASP A 56 7.48 -7.88 -0.14
N ILE A 57 8.36 -8.24 -1.06
CA ILE A 57 8.05 -8.46 -2.47
C ILE A 57 7.94 -9.97 -2.71
N VAL A 58 6.89 -10.37 -3.42
CA VAL A 58 6.70 -11.77 -3.83
C VAL A 58 6.82 -11.84 -5.34
N TYR A 59 7.90 -12.45 -5.81
CA TYR A 59 8.02 -12.86 -7.19
C TYR A 59 7.34 -14.21 -7.35
N ARG A 60 6.50 -14.32 -8.37
CA ARG A 60 5.75 -15.53 -8.71
C ARG A 60 5.65 -15.66 -10.22
N ASP A 61 5.36 -16.86 -10.68
CA ASP A 61 4.99 -17.07 -12.07
C ASP A 61 3.74 -16.24 -12.44
N ALA A 62 3.59 -15.92 -13.72
CA ALA A 62 2.42 -15.22 -14.24
C ALA A 62 1.13 -15.97 -13.84
N ALA A 63 0.12 -15.21 -13.41
CA ALA A 63 -1.17 -15.78 -13.04
C ALA A 63 -1.82 -16.45 -14.25
N ARG A 64 -2.39 -17.64 -14.04
CA ARG A 64 -3.08 -18.39 -15.07
C ARG A 64 -4.60 -18.26 -14.89
N PRO A 65 -5.38 -18.30 -15.98
CA PRO A 65 -6.83 -18.41 -15.87
C PRO A 65 -7.23 -19.59 -14.99
N GLY A 66 -8.06 -19.35 -13.96
CA GLY A 66 -8.50 -20.37 -13.02
C GLY A 66 -7.65 -20.51 -11.74
N ASP A 67 -6.55 -19.76 -11.60
CA ASP A 67 -5.81 -19.70 -10.34
C ASP A 67 -6.70 -19.22 -9.19
N ALA A 68 -6.53 -19.84 -8.03
CA ALA A 68 -7.28 -19.51 -6.83
C ALA A 68 -7.07 -18.04 -6.45
N GLN A 69 -8.18 -17.31 -6.31
CA GLN A 69 -8.16 -15.94 -5.81
C GLN A 69 -7.99 -15.93 -4.29
N PRO A 70 -7.31 -14.92 -3.72
CA PRO A 70 -7.26 -14.75 -2.27
C PRO A 70 -8.66 -14.60 -1.70
N GLU A 71 -8.87 -15.13 -0.50
CA GLU A 71 -10.15 -14.99 0.19
C GLU A 71 -10.42 -13.52 0.54
N ALA A 72 -11.63 -13.05 0.19
CA ALA A 72 -12.05 -11.69 0.48
C ALA A 72 -12.50 -11.57 1.94
N ALA A 73 -11.87 -10.64 2.67
CA ALA A 73 -12.32 -10.22 3.99
C ALA A 73 -13.08 -8.89 3.88
N ARG A 74 -14.07 -8.67 4.75
CA ARG A 74 -14.76 -7.39 4.88
C ARG A 74 -14.28 -6.64 6.12
N GLY A 75 -14.24 -5.31 6.03
CA GLY A 75 -13.94 -4.45 7.16
C GLY A 75 -15.11 -4.33 8.14
N ALA A 76 -14.92 -3.56 9.20
CA ALA A 76 -15.99 -3.23 10.13
C ALA A 76 -17.12 -2.48 9.41
N ALA A 77 -18.38 -2.79 9.74
CA ALA A 77 -19.55 -2.20 9.08
C ALA A 77 -19.65 -0.68 9.31
N ASN A 78 -19.27 -0.21 10.51
CA ASN A 78 -19.32 1.20 10.91
C ASN A 78 -17.92 1.64 11.38
N PRO A 79 -17.00 1.98 10.47
CA PRO A 79 -15.70 2.51 10.85
C PRO A 79 -15.82 3.89 11.51
N ALA A 80 -15.01 4.16 12.53
CA ALA A 80 -14.97 5.44 13.21
C ALA A 80 -14.42 6.56 12.32
N TRP A 81 -13.45 6.23 11.47
CA TRP A 81 -12.87 7.13 10.47
C TRP A 81 -13.18 6.58 9.09
N HIS A 82 -13.63 7.44 8.17
CA HIS A 82 -14.03 7.02 6.85
C HIS A 82 -13.92 8.15 5.84
N ARG A 83 -13.46 7.80 4.63
CA ARG A 83 -13.45 8.68 3.47
C ARG A 83 -13.63 7.89 2.18
N ASN A 84 -14.43 8.42 1.27
CA ASN A 84 -14.56 7.90 -0.10
C ASN A 84 -13.57 8.58 -1.04
N VAL A 85 -13.00 7.79 -1.96
CA VAL A 85 -12.00 8.22 -2.94
C VAL A 85 -12.31 7.60 -4.29
N SER A 86 -12.15 8.38 -5.37
CA SER A 86 -12.27 7.89 -6.74
C SER A 86 -10.94 7.30 -7.20
N GLY A 87 -10.93 6.04 -7.63
CA GLY A 87 -9.80 5.41 -8.28
C GLY A 87 -9.82 5.58 -9.80
N ASP A 88 -10.12 6.78 -10.31
CA ASP A 88 -10.23 7.02 -11.77
C ASP A 88 -8.85 7.10 -12.48
N PRO A 89 -8.80 6.96 -13.81
CA PRO A 89 -7.55 7.03 -14.57
C PRO A 89 -6.74 8.32 -14.35
N VAL A 90 -7.38 9.46 -14.10
CA VAL A 90 -6.68 10.73 -13.88
C VAL A 90 -5.95 10.70 -12.54
N THR A 91 -6.58 10.16 -11.50
CA THR A 91 -5.97 9.95 -10.19
C THR A 91 -4.79 8.99 -10.29
N LEU A 92 -4.96 7.87 -10.98
CA LEU A 92 -3.89 6.88 -11.15
C LEU A 92 -2.71 7.41 -11.98
N PHE A 93 -3.00 8.16 -13.05
CA PHE A 93 -1.98 8.83 -13.84
C PHE A 93 -1.18 9.85 -13.01
N ARG A 94 -1.86 10.72 -12.26
CA ARG A 94 -1.21 11.74 -11.41
C ARG A 94 -0.32 11.10 -10.34
N TYR A 95 -0.79 10.03 -9.70
CA TYR A 95 0.00 9.33 -8.71
C TYR A 95 1.22 8.64 -9.32
N SER A 96 1.07 8.03 -10.51
CA SER A 96 2.18 7.43 -11.26
C SER A 96 3.24 8.47 -11.61
N ALA A 97 2.82 9.64 -12.11
CA ALA A 97 3.72 10.75 -12.43
C ALA A 97 4.43 11.30 -11.18
N LEU A 98 3.68 11.53 -10.08
CA LEU A 98 4.22 12.06 -8.83
C LEU A 98 5.28 11.13 -8.20
N THR A 99 5.07 9.83 -8.32
CA THR A 99 5.94 8.81 -7.71
C THR A 99 6.96 8.22 -8.67
N PHE A 100 7.03 8.71 -9.91
CA PHE A 100 7.83 8.16 -11.01
C PHE A 100 7.60 6.64 -11.18
N ASN A 101 6.37 6.17 -10.94
CA ASN A 101 6.02 4.77 -11.09
C ASN A 101 5.55 4.50 -12.53
N GLY A 102 6.45 3.93 -13.34
CA GLY A 102 6.22 3.64 -14.75
C GLY A 102 5.48 2.33 -15.05
N HIS A 103 5.00 1.58 -14.05
CA HIS A 103 4.39 0.27 -14.31
C HIS A 103 3.04 0.42 -15.02
N ARG A 104 2.95 -0.19 -16.21
CA ARG A 104 1.82 -0.07 -17.14
C ARG A 104 0.46 -0.51 -16.60
N ILE A 105 0.40 -1.43 -15.62
CA ILE A 105 -0.84 -1.86 -14.98
C ILE A 105 -1.64 -0.74 -14.32
N HIS A 106 -1.04 0.44 -14.13
CA HIS A 106 -1.68 1.60 -13.52
C HIS A 106 -2.26 2.61 -14.51
N TYR A 107 -1.89 2.56 -15.80
CA TYR A 107 -2.30 3.58 -16.78
C TYR A 107 -2.56 3.06 -18.20
N ASP A 108 -2.15 1.84 -18.53
CA ASP A 108 -2.32 1.22 -19.84
C ASP A 108 -3.32 0.04 -19.71
N LEU A 109 -4.57 0.29 -20.11
CA LEU A 109 -5.68 -0.65 -19.90
C LEU A 109 -5.53 -1.90 -20.77
N ASP A 110 -5.05 -1.75 -22.00
CA ASP A 110 -4.86 -2.86 -22.93
C ASP A 110 -3.74 -3.76 -22.44
N TYR A 111 -2.62 -3.19 -21.97
CA TYR A 111 -1.55 -3.96 -21.33
C TYR A 111 -2.06 -4.70 -20.09
N ALA A 112 -2.76 -4.00 -19.18
CA ALA A 112 -3.27 -4.60 -17.96
C ALA A 112 -4.18 -5.82 -18.25
N LYS A 113 -5.03 -5.73 -19.27
CA LYS A 113 -5.96 -6.79 -19.66
C LYS A 113 -5.32 -7.92 -20.44
N HIS A 114 -4.47 -7.60 -21.41
CA HIS A 114 -4.02 -8.56 -22.41
C HIS A 114 -2.66 -9.20 -22.08
N GLU A 115 -1.79 -8.48 -21.38
CA GLU A 115 -0.46 -8.99 -20.99
C GLU A 115 -0.43 -9.50 -19.54
N GLU A 116 -1.13 -8.82 -18.62
CA GLU A 116 -1.12 -9.13 -17.18
C GLU A 116 -2.44 -9.76 -16.68
N HIS A 117 -3.42 -9.90 -17.58
CA HIS A 117 -4.72 -10.56 -17.34
C HIS A 117 -5.55 -9.98 -16.18
N TYR A 118 -5.38 -8.69 -15.89
CA TYR A 118 -6.22 -7.97 -14.94
C TYR A 118 -7.50 -7.44 -15.61
N PRO A 119 -8.65 -7.44 -14.91
CA PRO A 119 -9.90 -6.93 -15.46
C PRO A 119 -9.89 -5.41 -15.73
N GLY A 120 -8.94 -4.67 -15.14
CA GLY A 120 -8.75 -3.24 -15.35
C GLY A 120 -7.44 -2.73 -14.76
N LEU A 121 -7.24 -1.41 -14.82
CA LEU A 121 -6.10 -0.76 -14.17
C LEU A 121 -6.13 -1.01 -12.66
N ILE A 122 -4.97 -1.23 -12.08
CA ILE A 122 -4.81 -1.48 -10.65
C ILE A 122 -4.53 -0.15 -9.93
N VAL A 123 -5.24 0.08 -8.83
CA VAL A 123 -4.94 1.17 -7.88
C VAL A 123 -3.67 0.80 -7.11
N HIS A 124 -2.67 1.69 -7.12
CA HIS A 124 -1.35 1.43 -6.52
C HIS A 124 -1.48 1.04 -5.05
N GLY A 125 -0.75 0.01 -4.62
CA GLY A 125 -0.58 -0.30 -3.20
C GLY A 125 -0.07 0.92 -2.40
N PRO A 126 0.99 1.62 -2.89
CA PRO A 126 1.47 2.85 -2.28
C PRO A 126 0.41 3.96 -2.18
N LEU A 127 -0.47 4.12 -3.17
CA LEU A 127 -1.56 5.11 -3.10
C LEU A 127 -2.51 4.77 -1.95
N GLN A 128 -2.88 3.50 -1.80
CA GLN A 128 -3.72 3.04 -0.71
C GLN A 128 -3.08 3.31 0.66
N THR A 129 -1.77 3.06 0.82
CA THR A 129 -1.04 3.37 2.06
C THR A 129 -0.91 4.87 2.31
N THR A 130 -0.66 5.68 1.27
CA THR A 130 -0.64 7.14 1.38
C THR A 130 -1.99 7.67 1.86
N LEU A 131 -3.10 7.15 1.33
CA LEU A 131 -4.44 7.55 1.73
C LEU A 131 -4.79 7.12 3.16
N MET A 132 -4.35 5.94 3.60
CA MET A 132 -4.50 5.51 5.00
C MET A 132 -3.76 6.44 5.97
N LEU A 133 -2.53 6.86 5.62
CA LEU A 133 -1.78 7.84 6.42
C LEU A 133 -2.44 9.23 6.41
N ASP A 134 -2.99 9.67 5.27
CA ASP A 134 -3.74 10.93 5.20
C ASP A 134 -5.02 10.88 6.04
N LEU A 135 -5.71 9.73 6.08
CA LEU A 135 -6.86 9.55 6.98
C LEU A 135 -6.47 9.72 8.44
N CYS A 136 -5.35 9.14 8.87
CA CYS A 136 -4.81 9.36 10.22
C CYS A 136 -4.53 10.85 10.48
N ARG A 137 -3.91 11.54 9.53
CA ARG A 137 -3.59 12.98 9.64
C ARG A 137 -4.86 13.85 9.78
N ILE A 138 -5.96 13.46 9.13
CA ILE A 138 -7.24 14.19 9.19
C ILE A 138 -7.91 13.99 10.56
N HIS A 139 -7.89 12.77 11.10
CA HIS A 139 -8.68 12.41 12.27
C HIS A 139 -7.91 12.37 13.60
N SER A 140 -6.57 12.41 13.57
CA SER A 140 -5.73 12.38 14.77
C SER A 140 -4.80 13.60 14.81
N ALA A 141 -4.73 14.24 15.97
CA ALA A 141 -3.72 15.27 16.24
C ALA A 141 -2.33 14.67 16.54
N LYS A 142 -2.25 13.37 16.83
CA LYS A 142 -0.99 12.68 17.11
C LYS A 142 -0.31 12.31 15.81
N ARG A 143 1.03 12.42 15.78
CA ARG A 143 1.81 12.01 14.61
C ARG A 143 1.87 10.49 14.53
N VAL A 144 1.74 9.95 13.31
CA VAL A 144 2.01 8.53 13.04
C VAL A 144 3.52 8.30 13.13
N THR A 145 3.94 7.33 13.93
CA THR A 145 5.34 6.92 14.11
C THR A 145 5.67 5.63 13.36
N LYS A 146 4.67 4.78 13.12
CA LYS A 146 4.83 3.52 12.40
C LYS A 146 3.54 3.13 11.65
N LEU A 147 3.68 2.46 10.52
CA LEU A 147 2.61 1.79 9.78
C LEU A 147 3.08 0.41 9.33
N ASP A 148 2.37 -0.63 9.76
CA ASP A 148 2.48 -1.97 9.19
C ASP A 148 1.32 -2.15 8.21
N TYR A 149 1.60 -2.64 7.00
CA TYR A 149 0.57 -2.79 5.97
C TYR A 149 0.75 -4.05 5.14
N ARG A 150 -0.38 -4.53 4.60
CA ARG A 150 -0.46 -5.75 3.82
C ARG A 150 -1.53 -5.63 2.73
N ALA A 151 -1.10 -5.85 1.48
CA ALA A 151 -2.02 -6.05 0.37
C ALA A 151 -2.79 -7.36 0.59
N ARG A 152 -4.12 -7.30 0.42
CA ARG A 152 -5.05 -8.42 0.61
C ARG A 152 -5.68 -8.84 -0.71
N LEU A 153 -6.12 -7.86 -1.49
CA LEU A 153 -6.73 -8.04 -2.81
C LEU A 153 -6.32 -6.87 -3.73
N PRO A 154 -6.22 -7.09 -5.05
CA PRO A 154 -6.09 -5.99 -5.99
C PRO A 154 -7.34 -5.11 -5.93
N MET A 155 -7.12 -3.79 -5.98
CA MET A 155 -8.18 -2.81 -6.18
C MET A 155 -8.09 -2.33 -7.63
N PHE A 156 -9.22 -2.30 -8.33
CA PHE A 156 -9.28 -1.86 -9.72
C PHE A 156 -9.89 -0.46 -9.85
N HIS A 157 -9.48 0.27 -10.88
CA HIS A 157 -10.03 1.57 -11.23
C HIS A 157 -11.52 1.51 -11.62
N GLY A 158 -12.17 2.67 -11.61
CA GLY A 158 -13.53 2.86 -12.15
C GLY A 158 -14.62 3.02 -11.10
N GLU A 159 -14.43 2.50 -9.90
CA GLU A 159 -15.37 2.67 -8.79
C GLU A 159 -14.81 3.54 -7.67
N VAL A 160 -15.72 4.11 -6.89
CA VAL A 160 -15.38 4.77 -5.63
C VAL A 160 -15.06 3.69 -4.60
N PHE A 161 -13.90 3.82 -3.97
CA PHE A 161 -13.48 2.96 -2.87
C PHE A 161 -13.42 3.75 -1.57
N SER A 162 -13.40 3.03 -0.46
CA SER A 162 -13.35 3.62 0.88
C SER A 162 -11.96 3.46 1.50
N VAL A 163 -11.57 4.45 2.29
CA VAL A 163 -10.42 4.44 3.19
C VAL A 163 -10.99 4.57 4.60
N ASN A 164 -10.63 3.65 5.48
CA ASN A 164 -11.32 3.46 6.74
C ASN A 164 -10.31 3.29 7.88
N GLY A 165 -10.74 3.62 9.10
CA GLY A 165 -9.92 3.42 10.29
C GLY A 165 -10.73 3.31 11.58
N ASN A 166 -10.19 2.57 12.54
CA ASN A 166 -10.72 2.42 13.90
C ASN A 166 -9.58 2.62 14.91
N PRO A 167 -9.55 3.74 15.65
CA PRO A 167 -8.60 3.90 16.75
C PRO A 167 -8.91 2.91 17.87
N HIS A 168 -7.86 2.33 18.46
CA HIS A 168 -7.98 1.49 19.66
C HIS A 168 -8.16 2.34 20.91
N ALA A 169 -8.61 1.70 22.00
CA ALA A 169 -8.70 2.35 23.30
C ALA A 169 -7.33 2.95 23.71
N GLY A 170 -7.34 4.19 24.20
CA GLY A 170 -6.12 4.93 24.55
C GLY A 170 -5.43 5.64 23.37
N GLY A 171 -5.85 5.42 22.13
CA GLY A 171 -5.42 6.20 20.97
C GLY A 171 -3.92 6.10 20.63
N ALA A 172 -3.25 5.04 21.08
CA ALA A 172 -1.86 4.75 20.74
C ALA A 172 -1.73 4.05 19.37
N THR A 173 -2.79 3.35 18.95
CA THR A 173 -2.86 2.60 17.70
C THR A 173 -4.21 2.75 17.02
N ALA A 174 -4.25 2.50 15.71
CA ALA A 174 -5.48 2.36 14.94
C ALA A 174 -5.33 1.28 13.87
N ASP A 175 -6.39 0.49 13.68
CA ASP A 175 -6.51 -0.37 12.51
C ASP A 175 -7.01 0.45 11.32
N LEU A 176 -6.42 0.23 10.16
CA LEU A 176 -6.68 0.95 8.91
C LEU A 176 -6.94 -0.05 7.78
N TRP A 177 -7.81 0.31 6.85
CA TRP A 177 -7.99 -0.48 5.65
C TRP A 177 -8.59 0.33 4.50
N THR A 178 -8.29 -0.09 3.28
CA THR A 178 -9.03 0.31 2.08
C THR A 178 -9.97 -0.81 1.67
N ALA A 179 -11.18 -0.46 1.22
CA ALA A 179 -12.14 -1.43 0.71
C ALA A 179 -12.74 -0.97 -0.62
N ASN A 180 -12.88 -1.92 -1.56
CA ASN A 180 -13.52 -1.67 -2.85
C ASN A 180 -15.04 -1.42 -2.70
N ALA A 181 -15.75 -1.16 -3.80
CA ALA A 181 -17.19 -0.88 -3.78
C ALA A 181 -18.04 -2.03 -3.19
N ALA A 182 -17.55 -3.27 -3.28
CA ALA A 182 -18.18 -4.44 -2.66
C ALA A 182 -17.90 -4.59 -1.15
N GLY A 183 -17.14 -3.66 -0.55
CA GLY A 183 -16.75 -3.69 0.86
C GLY A 183 -15.60 -4.65 1.20
N ASN A 184 -14.95 -5.24 0.19
CA ASN A 184 -13.85 -6.17 0.40
C ASN A 184 -12.55 -5.40 0.65
N ILE A 185 -11.81 -5.79 1.68
CA ILE A 185 -10.52 -5.22 2.05
C ILE A 185 -9.50 -5.52 0.96
N THR A 186 -8.80 -4.48 0.52
CA THR A 186 -7.77 -4.55 -0.53
C THR A 186 -6.38 -4.22 0.03
N MET A 187 -6.28 -3.28 0.96
CA MET A 187 -5.13 -3.05 1.82
C MET A 187 -5.60 -3.01 3.28
N SER A 188 -4.82 -3.61 4.18
CA SER A 188 -5.02 -3.49 5.63
C SER A 188 -3.73 -3.01 6.28
N GLY A 189 -3.82 -2.33 7.42
CA GLY A 189 -2.67 -1.98 8.22
C GLY A 189 -3.01 -1.58 9.64
N THR A 190 -1.97 -1.39 10.44
CA THR A 190 -2.05 -0.83 11.79
C THR A 190 -1.09 0.35 11.85
N ALA A 191 -1.57 1.50 12.33
CA ALA A 191 -0.75 2.66 12.59
C ALA A 191 -0.50 2.81 14.09
N TRP A 192 0.70 3.29 14.44
CA TRP A 192 1.08 3.69 15.79
C TRP A 192 1.27 5.20 15.83
N PHE A 193 0.89 5.80 16.94
CA PHE A 193 0.94 7.24 17.17
C PHE A 193 1.90 7.59 18.32
N GLU A 194 2.35 8.85 18.36
CA GLU A 194 3.05 9.43 19.54
C GLU A 194 2.20 9.45 20.81
#